data_AF-A0A1X9YDC1-F1
#
_entry.id   AF-A0A1X9YDC1-F1
#
_cell.length_a   1.000
_cell.length_b   1.000
_cell.length_c   1.000
_cell.angle_alpha   90.00
_cell.angle_beta   90.00
_cell.angle_gamma   90.00
#
_symmetry.space_group_name_H-M   'P 1'
#
loop_
_entity.id
_entity.type
_entity.pdbx_description
1 polymer ?
#
loop_
_entity_poly.entity_id
_entity_poly.type
_entity_poly.pdbx_seq_one_letter_code
_entity_poly.pdbx_strand_id
1 'polypeptide(L)' 'MSESSTIFYRFRSTEALLGKYDELARREIYFASPDELNDPLEGYADVLWHGDAILWTSLLRHYLLCPSSKHLAQIAA' A
#
# COMPACT_ATOMS: atom_id res chain seq x y z
N MET A 1 -17.98 31.05 14.47
CA MET A 1 -17.55 30.11 13.41
C MET A 1 -16.86 28.97 14.12
N SER A 2 -17.50 27.80 14.16
CA SER A 2 -16.92 26.61 14.79
C SER A 2 -15.68 26.18 14.01
N GLU A 3 -14.54 26.05 14.68
CA GLU A 3 -13.36 25.41 14.12
C GLU A 3 -13.73 23.97 13.73
N SER A 4 -13.84 23.70 12.43
CA SER A 4 -13.85 22.32 11.96
C SER A 4 -12.43 21.81 12.11
N SER A 5 -12.22 20.86 13.02
CA SER A 5 -10.99 20.10 13.09
C SER A 5 -10.76 19.40 11.74
N THR A 6 -9.88 19.96 10.91
CA THR A 6 -9.53 19.38 9.61
C THR A 6 -8.78 18.06 9.87
N ILE A 7 -9.45 16.94 9.62
CA ILE A 7 -8.82 15.62 9.68
C ILE A 7 -7.92 15.51 8.45
N PHE A 8 -6.60 15.59 8.65
CA PHE A 8 -5.60 15.50 7.59
C PHE A 8 -5.30 14.06 7.14
N TYR A 9 -5.65 13.06 7.95
CA TYR A 9 -5.32 11.68 7.68
C TYR A 9 -6.41 10.73 8.19
N ARG A 10 -6.85 9.81 7.33
CA ARG A 10 -7.87 8.81 7.62
C ARG A 10 -7.23 7.43 7.76
N PHE A 11 -7.27 6.89 8.96
CA PHE A 11 -6.95 5.48 9.17
C PHE A 11 -8.15 4.61 8.73
N ARG A 12 -7.87 3.53 8.00
CA ARG A 12 -8.91 2.53 7.68
C ARG A 12 -9.25 1.75 8.94
N SER A 13 -10.54 1.43 9.10
CA SER A 13 -11.00 0.58 10.18
C SER A 13 -10.39 -0.82 10.08
N THR A 14 -10.05 -1.40 11.23
CA THR A 14 -9.59 -2.80 11.34
C THR A 14 -10.68 -3.81 11.03
N GLU A 15 -11.95 -3.38 11.00
CA GLU A 15 -13.11 -4.20 10.63
C GLU A 15 -12.96 -4.83 9.24
N ALA A 16 -12.35 -4.12 8.30
CA ALA A 16 -12.10 -4.65 6.96
C ALA A 16 -11.03 -5.76 6.98
N LEU A 17 -10.00 -5.57 7.80
CA LEU A 17 -8.86 -6.49 7.89
C LEU A 17 -9.20 -7.80 8.61
N LEU A 18 -9.94 -7.71 9.72
CA LEU A 18 -10.15 -8.81 10.67
C LEU A 18 -11.62 -9.24 10.84
N GLY A 19 -12.55 -8.54 10.18
CA GLY A 19 -13.98 -8.74 10.35
C GLY A 19 -14.68 -8.88 9.01
N LYS A 20 -15.49 -7.88 8.65
CA LYS A 20 -16.46 -7.93 7.54
C LYS A 20 -15.90 -8.49 6.22
N TYR A 21 -14.64 -8.19 5.89
CA TYR A 21 -14.04 -8.60 4.61
C TYR A 21 -12.92 -9.64 4.76
N ASP A 22 -12.43 -9.92 5.98
CA ASP A 22 -11.36 -10.88 6.25
C ASP A 22 -10.15 -10.77 5.30
N GLU A 23 -9.76 -9.54 4.91
CA GLU A 23 -8.70 -9.29 3.91
C GLU A 23 -7.41 -10.04 4.26
N LEU A 24 -7.06 -10.10 5.55
CA LEU A 24 -5.87 -10.78 6.03
C LEU A 24 -5.93 -12.30 5.80
N ALA A 25 -7.06 -12.93 6.13
CA ALA A 25 -7.22 -14.38 5.97
C ALA A 25 -7.28 -14.78 4.49
N ARG A 26 -7.91 -13.94 3.66
CA ARG A 26 -8.03 -14.14 2.21
C ARG A 26 -6.76 -13.78 1.44
N ARG A 27 -5.82 -13.06 2.09
CA ARG A 27 -4.60 -12.52 1.48
C ARG A 27 -4.90 -11.58 0.32
N GLU A 28 -5.95 -10.80 0.49
CA GLU A 28 -6.40 -9.81 -0.47
C GLU A 28 -5.98 -8.42 0.01
N ILE A 29 -5.79 -7.50 -0.94
CA ILE A 29 -5.48 -6.11 -0.65
C ILE A 29 -6.59 -5.28 -1.29
N TYR A 30 -7.35 -4.53 -0.49
CA TYR A 30 -8.32 -3.60 -1.03
C TYR A 30 -7.61 -2.47 -1.77
N PHE A 31 -7.94 -2.33 -3.05
CA PHE A 31 -7.44 -1.27 -3.92
C PHE A 31 -8.40 -0.07 -3.83
N ALA A 32 -8.00 0.94 -3.06
CA ALA A 32 -8.82 2.11 -2.79
C ALA A 32 -9.04 2.96 -4.03
N SER A 33 -10.23 3.54 -4.14
CA SER A 33 -10.50 4.57 -5.14
C SER A 33 -9.76 5.87 -4.80
N PRO A 34 -9.49 6.77 -5.77
CA PRO A 34 -8.78 8.03 -5.50
C PRO A 34 -9.41 8.86 -4.36
N ASP A 35 -10.74 8.91 -4.28
CA ASP A 35 -11.48 9.62 -3.22
C ASP A 35 -11.25 9.05 -1.80
N GLU A 36 -10.67 7.86 -1.72
CA GLU A 36 -10.37 7.15 -0.48
C GLU A 36 -8.90 7.26 -0.04
N LEU A 37 -8.06 7.92 -0.83
CA LEU A 37 -6.65 8.10 -0.52
C LEU A 37 -6.44 9.23 0.48
N ASN A 38 -5.36 9.15 1.24
CA ASN A 38 -5.05 10.12 2.30
C ASN A 38 -4.33 11.36 1.77
N ASP A 39 -3.73 11.27 0.58
CA ASP A 39 -3.07 12.40 -0.04
C ASP A 39 -4.09 13.17 -0.90
N PRO A 40 -4.41 14.42 -0.56
CA PRO A 40 -5.35 15.23 -1.32
C PRO A 40 -4.83 15.60 -2.72
N LEU A 41 -3.56 15.37 -3.03
CA LEU A 41 -2.99 15.55 -4.37
C LEU A 41 -3.03 14.27 -5.20
N GLU A 42 -3.32 13.12 -4.59
CA GLU A 42 -3.36 11.82 -5.27
C GLU A 42 -4.60 11.74 -6.16
N GLY A 43 -4.38 11.88 -7.48
CA GLY A 43 -5.45 12.02 -8.49
C GLY A 43 -5.42 13.35 -9.26
N TYR A 44 -4.62 14.34 -8.83
CA TYR A 44 -4.40 15.57 -9.60
C TYR A 44 -3.32 15.43 -10.68
N ALA A 45 -2.48 14.39 -10.57
CA ALA A 45 -1.41 14.10 -11.52
C ALA A 45 -1.60 12.71 -12.13
N ASP A 46 -1.91 12.66 -13.42
CA ASP A 46 -1.82 11.42 -14.21
C ASP A 46 -0.36 11.23 -14.65
N VAL A 47 0.42 10.53 -13.82
CA VAL A 47 1.79 10.16 -14.16
C VAL A 47 1.76 8.96 -15.10
N LEU A 48 1.88 9.22 -16.40
CA LEU A 48 2.10 8.17 -17.40
C LEU A 48 3.55 7.68 -17.33
N TRP A 49 3.77 6.61 -16.56
CA TRP A 49 5.08 6.00 -16.44
C TRP A 49 5.33 4.99 -17.57
N HIS A 50 6.35 5.25 -18.40
CA HIS A 50 6.89 4.28 -19.34
C HIS A 50 8.28 3.82 -18.88
N GLY A 51 8.32 2.73 -18.10
CA GLY A 51 9.57 2.08 -17.70
C GLY A 51 10.08 1.11 -18.76
N ASP A 52 11.40 1.00 -18.91
CA ASP A 52 12.02 -0.04 -19.72
C ASP A 52 12.21 -1.35 -18.93
N ALA A 53 12.62 -2.43 -19.63
CA ALA A 53 12.80 -3.73 -19.00
C ALA A 53 13.85 -3.72 -17.88
N ILE A 54 14.88 -2.88 -17.99
CA ILE A 54 15.95 -2.76 -17.00
C ILE A 54 15.39 -2.15 -15.71
N LEU A 55 14.65 -1.05 -15.84
CA LEU A 55 14.01 -0.34 -14.75
C LEU A 55 13.00 -1.23 -14.03
N TRP A 56 12.10 -1.92 -14.77
CA TRP A 56 11.12 -2.82 -14.16
C TRP A 56 11.79 -3.98 -13.44
N THR A 57 12.82 -4.58 -14.03
CA THR A 57 13.58 -5.67 -13.39
C THR A 57 14.24 -5.21 -12.10
N SER A 58 14.81 -3.99 -12.09
CA SER A 58 15.42 -3.42 -10.90
C SER A 58 14.40 -3.09 -9.82
N LEU A 59 13.26 -2.50 -10.20
CA LEU A 59 12.17 -2.18 -9.29
C LEU A 59 11.66 -3.46 -8.60
N LEU A 60 11.31 -4.49 -9.37
CA LEU A 60 10.81 -5.75 -8.82
C LEU A 60 11.85 -6.44 -7.94
N ARG A 61 13.12 -6.46 -8.34
CA ARG A 61 14.20 -7.10 -7.58
C ARG A 61 14.47 -6.45 -6.23
N HIS A 62 14.41 -5.14 -6.13
CA HIS A 62 14.82 -4.43 -4.92
C HIS A 62 13.65 -4.00 -4.04
N TYR A 63 12.50 -3.68 -4.62
CA TYR A 63 11.33 -3.19 -3.88
C TYR A 63 10.33 -4.30 -3.54
N LEU A 64 10.05 -5.24 -4.46
CA LEU A 64 9.10 -6.33 -4.18
C LEU A 64 9.79 -7.57 -3.61
N LEU A 65 10.95 -7.92 -4.16
CA LEU A 65 11.78 -9.04 -3.68
C LEU A 65 12.77 -8.57 -2.61
N CYS A 66 12.30 -7.70 -1.69
CA CYS A 66 13.08 -7.27 -0.55
C CYS A 66 13.77 -8.50 0.10
N PRO A 67 15.10 -8.50 0.32
CA PRO A 67 15.81 -9.61 0.93
C PRO A 67 15.52 -9.77 2.43
N SER A 68 14.28 -9.54 2.86
CA SER A 68 13.73 -9.94 4.17
C SER A 68 13.92 -11.44 4.43
N SER A 69 14.17 -12.24 3.39
CA SER A 69 14.50 -13.65 3.48
C SER A 69 15.95 -13.95 3.89
N LYS A 70 16.74 -12.98 4.39
CA LYS A 70 18.05 -13.29 4.97
C LYS A 70 18.02 -13.59 6.48
N HIS A 71 16.99 -13.19 7.22
CA HIS A 71 16.91 -13.44 8.66
C HIS A 71 16.06 -14.67 9.06
N LEU A 72 15.20 -15.19 8.18
CA LEU A 72 14.41 -16.41 8.47
C LEU A 72 15.13 -17.71 8.09
N ALA A 73 16.19 -17.66 7.27
CA ALA A 73 16.97 -18.85 6.90
C ALA A 73 17.96 -19.32 7.99
N GLN A 74 18.09 -18.60 9.11
CA GLN A 74 18.94 -19.01 10.25
C GLN A 74 18.17 -19.69 11.39
N ILE A 75 16.84 -19.83 11.31
CA ILE A 75 16.02 -20.51 12.33
C ILE A 75 15.59 -21.92 11.87
N ALA A 76 15.97 -22.34 10.66
CA ALA A 76 15.68 -23.67 10.11
C ALA A 76 16.94 -24.44 9.71
N ALA A 77 18.01 -24.36 10.51
CA ALA A 77 19.20 -25.20 10.39
C ALA A 77 19.59 -25.77 11.76
#